data_AF-A0A7Y1Q2U3-F1
#
_entry.id   AF-A0A7Y1Q2U3-F1
#
_cell.length_a   1.000
_cell.length_b   1.000
_cell.length_c   1.000
_cell.angle_alpha   90.00
_cell.angle_beta   90.00
_cell.angle_gamma   90.00
#
_symmetry.space_group_name_H-M   'P 1'
#
loop_
_entity.id
_entity.type
_entity.pdbx_description
1 polymer ?
#
loop_
_entity_poly.entity_id
_entity_poly.type
_entity_poly.pdbx_seq_one_letter_code
_entity_poly.pdbx_strand_id
1 'polypeptide(L)'
;MKGIFLGAGASYECGMPLVWEFTNVLRANILKRLDTQLFDFRENPSFKAYFQQLLSNPDLHYEEMIGKLETIQLERGNLSEVARTTALQLVDCVQILLLEDQEITTRLFAEKVKDYSGISSLLTKHPCLSVFSLNHDINFEEICKFHNIDFRDGFFDEQIERYSNIAIFKSLRKEQIDAKTLNFFESAENGINLIKLHGSLDIFAVEDKNLYLKCAPPLNAPLGGHVQEIRKIEQHSIKLSQAVGTRTISELDVTDNEGEIQFLRRSLLSGANKFKGTFDQVAPIAFFEEFKRKLTKITELDVIGYGFGDNHVNEVLESWIKKENTNLNIYDPRRETLPECLTFAAEKMKIINFGLTGYFRQFEHSEEDQLTQLRNEAFITVREDLRKKRLGSWPPA
;
A
#
# COMPACT_ATOMS: atom_id res chain seq x y z
N MET A 1 8.62 -11.51 -21.32
CA MET A 1 7.34 -10.87 -20.92
C MET A 1 7.64 -9.56 -20.21
N LYS A 2 6.71 -8.61 -20.25
CA LYS A 2 6.82 -7.33 -19.55
C LYS A 2 6.13 -7.40 -18.18
N GLY A 3 6.66 -6.70 -17.19
CA GLY A 3 6.00 -6.49 -15.90
C GLY A 3 6.19 -5.08 -15.40
N ILE A 4 5.37 -4.68 -14.43
CA ILE A 4 5.45 -3.39 -13.76
C ILE A 4 5.65 -3.60 -12.27
N PHE A 5 6.48 -2.76 -11.66
CA PHE A 5 6.68 -2.71 -10.23
C PHE A 5 6.41 -1.29 -9.72
N LEU A 6 5.45 -1.13 -8.82
CA LEU A 6 4.96 0.16 -8.33
C LEU A 6 5.44 0.40 -6.90
N GLY A 7 6.12 1.53 -6.70
CA GLY A 7 6.38 2.10 -5.37
C GLY A 7 5.51 3.32 -5.08
N ALA A 8 5.72 3.93 -3.91
CA ALA A 8 4.89 5.04 -3.42
C ALA A 8 4.82 6.22 -4.40
N GLY A 9 5.88 6.46 -5.18
CA GLY A 9 5.93 7.49 -6.21
C GLY A 9 4.92 7.27 -7.35
N ALA A 10 4.45 6.04 -7.59
CA ALA A 10 3.43 5.78 -8.61
C ALA A 10 2.07 6.40 -8.25
N SER A 11 1.74 6.48 -6.95
CA SER A 11 0.50 7.09 -6.45
C SER A 11 0.67 8.57 -6.08
N TYR A 12 1.90 9.10 -6.16
CA TYR A 12 2.21 10.47 -5.76
C TYR A 12 1.42 11.51 -6.54
N GLU A 13 1.30 11.34 -7.86
CA GLU A 13 0.56 12.22 -8.74
C GLU A 13 -0.96 12.17 -8.51
N CYS A 14 -1.46 11.07 -7.92
CA CYS A 14 -2.85 10.92 -7.47
C CYS A 14 -3.12 11.62 -6.13
N GLY A 15 -2.09 12.19 -5.50
CA GLY A 15 -2.19 12.91 -4.23
C GLY A 15 -1.69 12.16 -3.01
N MET A 16 -1.34 10.88 -3.14
CA MET A 16 -0.80 10.12 -2.00
C MET A 16 0.56 10.66 -1.56
N PRO A 17 0.87 10.62 -0.25
CA PRO A 17 2.13 11.12 0.28
C PRO A 17 3.30 10.16 0.00
N LEU A 18 4.51 10.70 -0.07
CA LEU A 18 5.73 9.91 0.12
C LEU A 18 6.00 9.69 1.61
N VAL A 19 6.92 8.78 1.93
CA VAL A 19 7.26 8.37 3.32
C VAL A 19 7.52 9.55 4.25
N TRP A 20 8.26 10.58 3.80
CA TRP A 20 8.60 11.76 4.61
C TRP A 20 7.44 12.74 4.77
N GLU A 21 6.66 12.96 3.71
CA GLU A 21 5.43 13.77 3.80
C GLU A 21 4.46 13.16 4.81
N PHE A 22 4.27 11.84 4.72
CA PHE A 22 3.39 11.12 5.63
C PHE A 22 3.93 11.11 7.06
N THR A 23 5.24 10.91 7.24
CA THR A 23 5.88 10.92 8.57
C THR A 23 5.60 12.22 9.31
N ASN A 24 5.68 13.38 8.65
CA ASN A 24 5.41 14.66 9.31
C ASN A 24 3.94 14.81 9.73
N VAL A 25 3.00 14.36 8.89
CA VAL A 25 1.58 14.34 9.24
C VAL A 25 1.32 13.41 10.43
N LEU A 26 1.92 12.22 10.43
CA LEU A 26 1.83 11.25 11.52
C LEU A 26 2.37 11.82 12.83
N ARG A 27 3.59 12.38 12.82
CA ARG A 27 4.21 13.04 13.98
C ARG A 27 3.31 14.13 14.55
N ALA A 28 2.87 15.05 13.70
CA ALA A 28 2.04 16.18 14.11
C ALA A 28 0.73 15.70 14.75
N ASN A 29 0.11 14.65 14.21
CA ASN A 29 -1.13 14.10 14.74
C ASN A 29 -0.96 13.35 16.06
N ILE A 30 0.11 12.57 16.21
CA ILE A 30 0.39 11.79 17.43
C ILE A 30 0.85 12.71 18.55
N LEU A 31 1.83 13.59 18.31
CA LEU A 31 2.39 14.46 19.34
C LEU A 31 1.32 15.36 19.97
N LYS A 32 0.37 15.87 19.17
CA LYS A 32 -0.77 16.67 19.68
C LYS A 32 -1.75 15.87 20.53
N ARG A 33 -1.71 14.53 20.48
CA ARG A 33 -2.65 13.62 21.14
C ARG A 33 -1.95 12.66 22.10
N LEU A 34 -0.67 12.86 22.39
CA LEU A 34 0.11 11.96 23.23
C LEU A 34 -0.35 11.94 24.71
N ASP A 35 -1.09 12.98 25.13
CA ASP A 35 -1.73 13.08 26.44
C ASP A 35 -3.16 12.49 26.46
N THR A 36 -3.63 11.93 25.36
CA THR A 36 -4.92 11.24 25.27
C THR A 36 -4.76 9.72 25.45
N GLN A 37 -5.86 8.97 25.33
CA GLN A 37 -5.86 7.50 25.37
C GLN A 37 -5.44 6.84 24.04
N LEU A 38 -4.82 7.60 23.12
CA LEU A 38 -4.37 7.08 21.82
C LEU A 38 -3.26 6.01 21.99
N PHE A 39 -2.40 6.17 23.01
CA PHE A 39 -1.35 5.22 23.35
C PHE A 39 -1.47 4.81 24.82
N ASP A 40 -1.18 3.55 25.14
CA ASP A 40 -1.24 3.06 26.52
C ASP A 40 0.15 2.93 27.15
N PHE A 41 0.46 3.86 28.04
CA PHE A 41 1.70 3.87 28.83
C PHE A 41 1.45 3.66 30.33
N ARG A 42 0.27 3.20 30.75
CA ARG A 42 -0.09 3.13 32.18
C ARG A 42 0.88 2.26 32.99
N GLU A 43 1.29 1.13 32.42
CA GLU A 43 2.23 0.21 33.06
C GLU A 43 3.68 0.68 32.97
N ASN A 44 4.02 1.53 32.00
CA ASN A 44 5.38 2.02 31.77
C ASN A 44 5.40 3.53 31.43
N PRO A 45 5.10 4.44 32.38
CA PRO A 45 4.96 5.87 32.10
C PRO A 45 6.25 6.52 31.56
N SER A 46 7.42 6.01 31.94
CA SER A 46 8.71 6.48 31.44
C SER A 46 8.92 6.21 29.95
N PHE A 47 8.26 5.18 29.39
CA PHE A 47 8.36 4.84 27.97
C PHE A 47 7.72 5.91 27.08
N LYS A 48 6.73 6.66 27.59
CA LYS A 48 6.13 7.80 26.89
C LYS A 48 7.19 8.84 26.48
N ALA A 49 8.13 9.15 27.38
CA ALA A 49 9.20 10.12 27.10
C ALA A 49 10.14 9.61 25.99
N TYR A 50 10.49 8.32 26.01
CA TYR A 50 11.25 7.69 24.94
C TYR A 50 10.50 7.76 23.60
N PHE A 51 9.21 7.40 23.58
CA PHE A 51 8.40 7.43 22.37
C PHE A 51 8.23 8.86 21.82
N GLN A 52 8.09 9.85 22.69
CA GLN A 52 8.07 11.26 22.29
C GLN A 52 9.40 11.69 21.65
N GLN A 53 10.54 11.27 22.19
CA GLN A 53 11.86 11.53 21.61
C GLN A 53 12.02 10.85 20.26
N LEU A 54 11.55 9.61 20.13
CA LEU A 54 11.56 8.84 18.89
C LEU A 54 10.77 9.57 17.79
N LEU A 55 9.54 10.01 18.09
CA LEU A 55 8.71 10.77 17.15
C LEU A 55 9.33 12.13 16.81
N SER A 56 10.06 12.75 17.74
CA SER A 56 10.64 14.08 17.57
C SER A 56 12.00 14.07 16.85
N ASN A 57 12.59 12.91 16.59
CA ASN A 57 13.86 12.81 15.86
C ASN A 57 13.61 13.07 14.36
N PRO A 58 14.14 14.15 13.77
CA PRO A 58 13.86 14.53 12.37
C PRO A 58 14.46 13.56 11.34
N ASP A 59 15.48 12.79 11.72
CA ASP A 59 16.26 11.93 10.81
C ASP A 59 15.63 10.55 10.62
N LEU A 60 14.51 10.26 11.29
CA LEU A 60 13.79 8.99 11.17
C LEU A 60 12.50 9.17 10.39
N HIS A 61 12.17 8.27 9.49
CA HIS A 61 10.80 8.15 8.98
C HIS A 61 9.99 7.14 9.81
N TYR A 62 8.68 7.11 9.62
CA TYR A 62 7.79 6.32 10.48
C TYR A 62 8.11 4.81 10.47
N GLU A 63 8.52 4.23 9.33
CA GLU A 63 8.91 2.81 9.29
C GLU A 63 10.17 2.52 10.12
N GLU A 64 11.14 3.46 10.17
CA GLU A 64 12.32 3.33 11.04
C GLU A 64 11.96 3.48 12.51
N MET A 65 10.97 4.34 12.83
CA MET A 65 10.45 4.44 14.20
C MET A 65 9.81 3.13 14.65
N ILE A 66 8.98 2.52 13.80
CA ILE A 66 8.42 1.19 14.03
C ILE A 66 9.54 0.16 14.19
N GLY A 67 10.55 0.17 13.30
CA GLY A 67 11.70 -0.73 13.38
C GLY A 67 12.51 -0.60 14.69
N LYS A 68 12.60 0.60 15.26
CA LYS A 68 13.23 0.80 16.58
C LYS A 68 12.40 0.21 17.72
N LEU A 69 11.07 0.33 17.68
CA LEU A 69 10.18 -0.31 18.65
C LEU A 69 10.23 -1.84 18.52
N GLU A 70 10.23 -2.37 17.30
CA GLU A 70 10.44 -3.80 17.01
C GLU A 70 11.77 -4.32 17.58
N THR A 71 12.84 -3.52 17.48
CA THR A 71 14.15 -3.89 18.03
C THR A 71 14.08 -4.04 19.55
N ILE A 72 13.44 -3.10 20.26
CA ILE A 72 13.24 -3.17 21.72
C ILE A 72 12.37 -4.40 22.08
N GLN A 73 11.34 -4.68 21.29
CA GLN A 73 10.51 -5.86 21.49
C GLN A 73 11.36 -7.15 21.42
N LEU A 74 12.29 -7.25 20.47
CA LEU A 74 13.12 -8.43 20.26
C LEU A 74 14.19 -8.65 21.32
N GLU A 75 14.58 -7.61 22.05
CA GLU A 75 15.48 -7.74 23.21
C GLU A 75 14.85 -8.55 24.36
N ARG A 76 13.52 -8.78 24.33
CA ARG A 76 12.76 -9.56 25.34
C ARG A 76 12.99 -9.11 26.79
N GLY A 77 13.32 -7.83 26.97
CA GLY A 77 13.47 -7.20 28.29
C GLY A 77 12.14 -6.73 28.90
N ASN A 78 12.23 -6.00 30.01
CA ASN A 78 11.08 -5.41 30.71
C ASN A 78 10.28 -4.40 29.85
N LEU A 79 10.89 -3.82 28.82
CA LEU A 79 10.25 -2.88 27.90
C LEU A 79 9.61 -3.57 26.67
N SER A 80 9.77 -4.88 26.52
CA SER A 80 9.36 -5.61 25.31
C SER A 80 7.86 -5.45 25.03
N GLU A 81 7.01 -5.58 26.05
CA GLU A 81 5.56 -5.55 25.89
C GLU A 81 5.01 -4.16 25.59
N VAL A 82 5.54 -3.12 26.27
CA VAL A 82 5.15 -1.73 25.97
C VAL A 82 5.65 -1.29 24.60
N ALA A 83 6.83 -1.75 24.16
CA ALA A 83 7.32 -1.50 22.81
C ALA A 83 6.45 -2.17 21.75
N ARG A 84 6.07 -3.44 21.96
CA ARG A 84 5.14 -4.18 21.10
C ARG A 84 3.81 -3.44 20.95
N THR A 85 3.19 -3.08 22.08
CA THR A 85 1.88 -2.40 22.09
C THR A 85 1.97 -1.02 21.43
N THR A 86 3.04 -0.26 21.71
CA THR A 86 3.29 1.05 21.08
C THR A 86 3.48 0.92 19.57
N ALA A 87 4.19 -0.11 19.09
CA ALA A 87 4.39 -0.37 17.66
C ALA A 87 3.06 -0.66 16.96
N LEU A 88 2.22 -1.51 17.56
CA LEU A 88 0.89 -1.83 17.04
C LEU A 88 -0.02 -0.58 16.97
N GLN A 89 -0.07 0.22 18.04
CA GLN A 89 -0.82 1.48 18.06
C GLN A 89 -0.30 2.50 17.04
N LEU A 90 1.02 2.52 16.80
CA LEU A 90 1.63 3.37 15.77
C LEU A 90 1.22 2.91 14.35
N VAL A 91 1.20 1.60 14.09
CA VAL A 91 0.72 1.03 12.82
C VAL A 91 -0.77 1.34 12.59
N ASP A 92 -1.60 1.28 13.63
CA ASP A 92 -3.01 1.69 13.53
C ASP A 92 -3.14 3.17 13.13
N CYS A 93 -2.31 4.04 13.71
CA CYS A 93 -2.28 5.46 13.33
C CYS A 93 -1.85 5.65 11.86
N VAL A 94 -0.88 4.87 11.39
CA VAL A 94 -0.46 4.87 9.98
C VAL A 94 -1.64 4.52 9.07
N GLN A 95 -2.37 3.45 9.39
CA GLN A 95 -3.49 2.98 8.57
C GLN A 95 -4.63 4.00 8.52
N ILE A 96 -5.03 4.55 9.68
CA ILE A 96 -6.12 5.53 9.76
C ILE A 96 -5.77 6.80 8.97
N LEU A 97 -4.58 7.34 9.17
CA LEU A 97 -4.16 8.57 8.49
C LEU A 97 -3.94 8.36 6.98
N LEU A 98 -3.47 7.19 6.55
CA LEU A 98 -3.39 6.85 5.12
C LEU A 98 -4.79 6.75 4.49
N LEU A 99 -5.75 6.16 5.18
CA LEU A 99 -7.14 6.10 4.71
C LEU A 99 -7.77 7.50 4.62
N GLU A 100 -7.51 8.37 5.61
CA GLU A 100 -7.93 9.77 5.56
C GLU A 100 -7.29 10.51 4.36
N ASP A 101 -5.99 10.32 4.12
CA ASP A 101 -5.31 10.90 2.97
C ASP A 101 -5.89 10.40 1.64
N GLN A 102 -6.16 9.09 1.51
CA GLN A 102 -6.81 8.49 0.33
C GLN A 102 -8.19 9.10 0.08
N GLU A 103 -8.99 9.29 1.13
CA GLU A 103 -10.32 9.90 1.00
C GLU A 103 -10.24 11.38 0.57
N ILE A 104 -9.40 12.16 1.24
CA ILE A 104 -9.21 13.60 0.93
C ILE A 104 -8.73 13.77 -0.52
N THR A 105 -7.84 12.90 -0.97
CA THR A 105 -7.24 12.97 -2.31
C THR A 105 -8.11 12.34 -3.40
N THR A 106 -9.19 11.63 -3.05
CA THR A 106 -10.07 10.97 -4.04
C THR A 106 -10.60 11.95 -5.10
N ARG A 107 -10.87 13.21 -4.74
CA ARG A 107 -11.31 14.24 -5.72
C ARG A 107 -10.21 14.62 -6.70
N LEU A 108 -8.99 14.79 -6.20
CA LEU A 108 -7.81 15.06 -7.04
C LEU A 108 -7.57 13.88 -7.98
N PHE A 109 -7.62 12.66 -7.43
CA PHE A 109 -7.50 11.42 -8.18
C PHE A 109 -8.60 11.26 -9.25
N ALA A 110 -9.84 11.69 -8.99
CA ALA A 110 -10.93 11.62 -9.96
C ALA A 110 -10.69 12.42 -11.25
N GLU A 111 -9.94 13.50 -11.15
CA GLU A 111 -9.51 14.24 -12.34
C GLU A 111 -8.24 13.62 -12.93
N LYS A 112 -7.33 13.13 -12.08
CA LYS A 112 -6.04 12.58 -12.51
C LYS A 112 -6.15 11.24 -13.24
N VAL A 113 -7.08 10.38 -12.84
CA VAL A 113 -7.26 9.02 -13.40
C VAL A 113 -7.47 9.03 -14.91
N LYS A 114 -8.01 10.13 -15.46
CA LYS A 114 -8.22 10.35 -16.90
C LYS A 114 -6.92 10.35 -17.71
N ASP A 115 -5.79 10.71 -17.09
CA ASP A 115 -4.45 10.72 -17.72
C ASP A 115 -3.85 9.32 -17.91
N TYR A 116 -4.51 8.27 -17.42
CA TYR A 116 -3.97 6.90 -17.43
C TYR A 116 -4.59 6.02 -18.52
N SER A 117 -5.17 6.63 -19.56
CA SER A 117 -5.87 5.91 -20.64
C SER A 117 -4.95 4.97 -21.44
N GLY A 118 -3.64 5.28 -21.48
CA GLY A 118 -2.63 4.43 -22.10
C GLY A 118 -2.51 3.02 -21.51
N ILE A 119 -3.11 2.73 -20.35
CA ILE A 119 -3.17 1.37 -19.78
C ILE A 119 -3.83 0.37 -20.73
N SER A 120 -4.86 0.78 -21.48
CA SER A 120 -5.56 -0.09 -22.45
C SER A 120 -4.66 -0.47 -23.63
N SER A 121 -3.91 0.50 -24.16
CA SER A 121 -2.93 0.27 -25.22
C SER A 121 -1.75 -0.58 -24.74
N LEU A 122 -1.31 -0.39 -23.49
CA LEU A 122 -0.29 -1.22 -22.87
C LEU A 122 -0.75 -2.68 -22.78
N LEU A 123 -1.98 -2.92 -22.32
CA LEU A 123 -2.54 -4.26 -22.21
C LEU A 123 -2.73 -4.91 -23.59
N THR A 124 -3.10 -4.13 -24.62
CA THR A 124 -3.17 -4.62 -26.00
C THR A 124 -1.82 -5.16 -26.50
N LYS A 125 -0.71 -4.52 -26.11
CA LYS A 125 0.66 -4.98 -26.44
C LYS A 125 1.13 -6.12 -25.54
N HIS A 126 0.64 -6.19 -24.32
CA HIS A 126 1.04 -7.16 -23.29
C HIS A 126 -0.19 -7.73 -22.59
N PRO A 127 -0.91 -8.70 -23.22
CA PRO A 127 -2.25 -9.10 -22.80
C PRO A 127 -2.31 -9.73 -21.40
N CYS A 128 -1.26 -10.39 -20.93
CA CYS A 128 -1.18 -10.85 -19.54
C CYS A 128 -0.08 -10.09 -18.81
N LEU A 129 -0.43 -8.95 -18.21
CA LEU A 129 0.52 -8.07 -17.54
C LEU A 129 0.59 -8.38 -16.03
N SER A 130 1.80 -8.55 -15.49
CA SER A 130 1.99 -8.66 -14.05
C SER A 130 2.38 -7.31 -13.47
N VAL A 131 1.60 -6.84 -12.49
CA VAL A 131 1.83 -5.59 -11.77
C VAL A 131 2.05 -5.92 -10.30
N PHE A 132 3.24 -5.63 -9.80
CA PHE A 132 3.58 -5.78 -8.38
C PHE A 132 3.54 -4.41 -7.73
N SER A 133 2.94 -4.28 -6.55
CA SER A 133 2.82 -3.00 -5.87
C SER A 133 3.22 -3.12 -4.40
N LEU A 134 4.02 -2.16 -3.94
CA LEU A 134 4.32 -1.93 -2.52
C LEU A 134 3.32 -0.97 -1.89
N ASN A 135 2.45 -0.35 -2.69
CA ASN A 135 1.56 0.69 -2.20
C ASN A 135 0.41 0.07 -1.41
N HIS A 136 0.12 0.65 -0.25
CA HIS A 136 -1.04 0.26 0.55
C HIS A 136 -2.36 0.84 0.02
N ASP A 137 -2.27 1.96 -0.70
CA ASP A 137 -3.39 2.68 -1.31
C ASP A 137 -4.13 1.83 -2.35
N ILE A 138 -5.27 2.32 -2.84
CA ILE A 138 -6.17 1.58 -3.76
C ILE A 138 -6.27 2.25 -5.13
N ASN A 139 -5.32 3.14 -5.46
CA ASN A 139 -5.40 3.92 -6.69
C ASN A 139 -5.30 3.04 -7.92
N PHE A 140 -4.43 2.03 -7.94
CA PHE A 140 -4.25 1.20 -9.13
C PHE A 140 -5.48 0.33 -9.43
N GLU A 141 -6.13 -0.19 -8.39
CA GLU A 141 -7.42 -0.88 -8.47
C GLU A 141 -8.49 0.03 -9.09
N GLU A 142 -8.58 1.27 -8.63
CA GLU A 142 -9.53 2.26 -9.16
C GLU A 142 -9.15 2.75 -10.58
N ILE A 143 -7.87 2.80 -10.93
CA ILE A 143 -7.40 3.06 -12.31
C ILE A 143 -7.91 1.97 -13.24
N CYS A 144 -7.73 0.70 -12.86
CA CYS A 144 -8.20 -0.43 -13.65
C CYS A 144 -9.71 -0.37 -13.82
N LYS A 145 -10.46 -0.14 -12.74
CA LYS A 145 -11.91 0.00 -12.78
C LYS A 145 -12.37 1.15 -13.67
N PHE A 146 -11.76 2.34 -13.55
CA PHE A 146 -12.14 3.53 -14.32
C PHE A 146 -11.98 3.33 -15.82
N HIS A 147 -10.90 2.66 -16.24
CA HIS A 147 -10.61 2.38 -17.66
C HIS A 147 -11.19 1.04 -18.14
N ASN A 148 -12.04 0.39 -17.32
CA ASN A 148 -12.66 -0.90 -17.62
C ASN A 148 -11.62 -1.97 -18.00
N ILE A 149 -10.54 -2.04 -17.23
CA ILE A 149 -9.49 -3.03 -17.34
C ILE A 149 -9.76 -4.15 -16.34
N ASP A 150 -9.89 -5.37 -16.87
CA ASP A 150 -10.00 -6.55 -16.04
C ASP A 150 -8.68 -6.79 -15.30
N PHE A 151 -8.78 -6.91 -13.98
CA PHE A 151 -7.67 -7.29 -13.13
C PHE A 151 -8.07 -8.40 -12.15
N ARG A 152 -7.10 -9.25 -11.85
CA ARG A 152 -7.18 -10.30 -10.84
C ARG A 152 -6.08 -10.03 -9.80
N ASP A 153 -6.46 -10.11 -8.53
CA ASP A 153 -5.64 -9.71 -7.37
C ASP A 153 -5.30 -10.89 -6.45
N GLY A 154 -5.54 -12.11 -6.92
CA GLY A 154 -5.35 -13.35 -6.17
C GLY A 154 -6.58 -13.80 -5.38
N PHE A 155 -7.58 -12.93 -5.20
CA PHE A 155 -8.82 -13.24 -4.49
C PHE A 155 -9.93 -13.70 -5.45
N PHE A 156 -10.84 -14.53 -4.95
CA PHE A 156 -12.00 -15.04 -5.67
C PHE A 156 -13.24 -14.22 -5.36
N ASP A 157 -14.15 -14.11 -6.34
CA ASP A 157 -15.42 -13.37 -6.20
C ASP A 157 -16.47 -14.10 -5.33
N GLU A 158 -16.10 -15.24 -4.73
CA GLU A 158 -16.93 -15.98 -3.78
C GLU A 158 -17.30 -15.07 -2.60
N GLN A 159 -18.59 -14.73 -2.52
CA GLN A 159 -19.14 -13.96 -1.41
C GLN A 159 -19.21 -14.84 -0.16
N ILE A 160 -18.67 -14.32 0.95
CA ILE A 160 -18.77 -14.98 2.24
C ILE A 160 -19.99 -14.42 2.97
N GLU A 161 -21.09 -15.17 2.96
CA GLU A 161 -22.38 -14.73 3.49
C GLU A 161 -22.27 -14.14 4.90
N ARG A 162 -21.47 -14.77 5.78
CA ARG A 162 -21.18 -14.30 7.13
C ARG A 162 -20.88 -12.79 7.21
N TYR A 163 -20.08 -12.25 6.29
CA TYR A 163 -19.58 -10.87 6.34
C TYR A 163 -20.36 -9.87 5.48
N SER A 164 -21.47 -10.31 4.86
CA SER A 164 -22.17 -9.53 3.83
C SER A 164 -22.98 -8.32 4.35
N ASN A 165 -23.28 -8.23 5.65
CA ASN A 165 -23.81 -7.01 6.27
C ASN A 165 -22.76 -5.90 6.46
N ILE A 166 -21.48 -6.23 6.43
CA ILE A 166 -20.40 -5.29 6.79
C ILE A 166 -19.96 -4.50 5.55
N ALA A 167 -19.55 -5.21 4.50
CA ALA A 167 -19.12 -4.66 3.22
C ALA A 167 -19.17 -5.76 2.14
N ILE A 168 -18.89 -5.38 0.89
CA ILE A 168 -18.77 -6.34 -0.21
C ILE A 168 -17.31 -6.79 -0.32
N PHE A 169 -17.10 -8.10 -0.36
CA PHE A 169 -15.77 -8.69 -0.33
C PHE A 169 -15.54 -9.69 -1.46
N LYS A 170 -14.30 -9.75 -1.96
CA LYS A 170 -13.71 -10.97 -2.50
C LYS A 170 -13.05 -11.74 -1.35
N SER A 171 -12.84 -13.03 -1.54
CA SER A 171 -12.27 -13.91 -0.53
C SER A 171 -11.06 -14.71 -1.01
N LEU A 172 -10.18 -15.03 -0.08
CA LEU A 172 -9.07 -15.95 -0.29
C LEU A 172 -8.90 -16.81 0.96
N ARG A 173 -9.12 -18.12 0.81
CA ARG A 173 -9.05 -19.09 1.91
C ARG A 173 -7.63 -19.64 2.06
N LYS A 174 -7.29 -20.07 3.26
CA LYS A 174 -5.99 -20.68 3.55
C LYS A 174 -5.75 -21.95 2.74
N GLU A 175 -6.76 -22.78 2.51
CA GLU A 175 -6.63 -23.98 1.69
C GLU A 175 -6.22 -23.63 0.25
N GLN A 176 -6.74 -22.52 -0.29
CA GLN A 176 -6.37 -22.02 -1.62
C GLN A 176 -4.94 -21.48 -1.64
N ILE A 177 -4.51 -20.80 -0.58
CA ILE A 177 -3.14 -20.32 -0.40
C ILE A 177 -2.17 -21.51 -0.35
N ASP A 178 -2.45 -22.50 0.49
CA ASP A 178 -1.60 -23.68 0.70
C ASP A 178 -1.50 -24.52 -0.58
N ALA A 179 -2.60 -24.63 -1.33
CA ALA A 179 -2.65 -25.28 -2.63
C ALA A 179 -2.05 -24.44 -3.78
N LYS A 180 -1.63 -23.19 -3.52
CA LYS A 180 -1.14 -22.21 -4.52
C LYS A 180 -2.14 -21.94 -5.64
N THR A 181 -3.44 -22.02 -5.33
CA THR A 181 -4.53 -21.74 -6.26
C THR A 181 -5.02 -20.30 -6.04
N LEU A 182 -4.20 -19.34 -6.45
CA LEU A 182 -4.55 -17.92 -6.40
C LEU A 182 -5.29 -17.52 -7.68
N ASN A 183 -6.30 -16.66 -7.57
CA ASN A 183 -7.06 -16.19 -8.73
C ASN A 183 -6.23 -15.16 -9.51
N PHE A 184 -5.49 -15.62 -10.51
CA PHE A 184 -4.72 -14.80 -11.45
C PHE A 184 -5.02 -15.24 -12.89
N PHE A 185 -4.78 -14.35 -13.84
CA PHE A 185 -4.77 -14.67 -15.26
C PHE A 185 -3.55 -15.53 -15.59
N GLU A 186 -3.79 -16.58 -16.37
CA GLU A 186 -2.76 -17.37 -17.01
C GLU A 186 -2.25 -16.70 -18.30
N SER A 187 -1.11 -17.16 -18.82
CA SER A 187 -0.43 -16.50 -19.95
C SER A 187 -1.24 -16.44 -21.27
N ALA A 188 -2.30 -17.24 -21.39
CA ALA A 188 -3.21 -17.23 -22.55
C ALA A 188 -4.44 -16.33 -22.36
N GLU A 189 -4.67 -15.85 -21.13
CA GLU A 189 -5.77 -14.93 -20.81
C GLU A 189 -5.34 -13.47 -21.01
N ASN A 190 -6.33 -12.57 -21.02
CA ASN A 190 -6.12 -11.13 -21.11
C ASN A 190 -6.53 -10.45 -19.80
N GLY A 191 -5.67 -9.58 -19.26
CA GLY A 191 -5.91 -8.83 -18.05
C GLY A 191 -4.64 -8.55 -17.25
N ILE A 192 -4.84 -7.85 -16.13
CA ILE A 192 -3.77 -7.50 -15.19
C ILE A 192 -3.77 -8.44 -13.98
N ASN A 193 -2.61 -8.99 -13.66
CA ASN A 193 -2.36 -9.64 -12.38
C ASN A 193 -1.77 -8.62 -11.41
N LEU A 194 -2.59 -8.09 -10.50
CA LEU A 194 -2.17 -7.11 -9.50
C LEU A 194 -1.80 -7.80 -8.19
N ILE A 195 -0.56 -7.66 -7.74
CA ILE A 195 -0.05 -8.32 -6.54
C ILE A 195 0.41 -7.26 -5.54
N LYS A 196 -0.27 -7.18 -4.39
CA LYS A 196 0.02 -6.25 -3.29
C LYS A 196 0.99 -6.88 -2.29
N LEU A 197 2.24 -6.46 -2.31
CA LEU A 197 3.29 -7.11 -1.53
C LEU A 197 3.29 -6.70 -0.06
N HIS A 198 2.98 -5.44 0.27
CA HIS A 198 2.97 -4.98 1.66
C HIS A 198 1.56 -4.88 2.26
N GLY A 199 0.64 -5.69 1.75
CA GLY A 199 -0.78 -5.58 2.07
C GLY A 199 -1.42 -4.32 1.48
N SER A 200 -2.66 -4.04 1.89
CA SER A 200 -3.42 -2.89 1.41
C SER A 200 -4.43 -2.42 2.44
N LEU A 201 -4.88 -1.17 2.31
CA LEU A 201 -5.95 -0.58 3.13
C LEU A 201 -7.25 -1.40 3.07
N ASP A 202 -7.44 -2.17 2.00
CA ASP A 202 -8.68 -2.90 1.72
C ASP A 202 -8.59 -4.42 1.89
N ILE A 203 -7.47 -4.95 2.43
CA ILE A 203 -7.29 -6.38 2.68
C ILE A 203 -7.23 -6.64 4.19
N PHE A 204 -8.05 -7.59 4.64
CA PHE A 204 -8.22 -7.99 6.03
C PHE A 204 -8.05 -9.51 6.19
N ALA A 205 -7.41 -9.96 7.26
CA ALA A 205 -7.45 -11.35 7.68
C ALA A 205 -8.50 -11.53 8.77
N VAL A 206 -9.26 -12.62 8.68
CA VAL A 206 -10.30 -13.02 9.63
C VAL A 206 -10.12 -14.51 9.97
N GLU A 207 -10.84 -14.99 10.98
CA GLU A 207 -10.86 -16.42 11.35
C GLU A 207 -9.45 -16.99 11.57
N ASP A 208 -8.62 -16.27 12.32
CA ASP A 208 -7.22 -16.63 12.57
C ASP A 208 -6.38 -16.87 11.32
N LYS A 209 -6.63 -16.06 10.27
CA LYS A 209 -5.98 -16.12 8.95
C LYS A 209 -6.34 -17.37 8.14
N ASN A 210 -7.41 -18.08 8.51
CA ASN A 210 -7.99 -19.10 7.63
C ASN A 210 -8.74 -18.47 6.45
N LEU A 211 -9.11 -17.19 6.56
CA LEU A 211 -9.79 -16.45 5.52
C LEU A 211 -9.23 -15.03 5.42
N TYR A 212 -9.06 -14.57 4.19
CA TYR A 212 -8.74 -13.20 3.84
C TYR A 212 -9.90 -12.59 3.06
N LEU A 213 -10.24 -11.35 3.40
CA LEU A 213 -11.28 -10.56 2.75
C LEU A 213 -10.63 -9.35 2.09
N LYS A 214 -10.99 -9.06 0.84
CA LYS A 214 -10.60 -7.84 0.13
C LYS A 214 -11.83 -7.06 -0.29
N CYS A 215 -11.91 -5.76 -0.01
CA CYS A 215 -13.06 -4.97 -0.42
C CYS A 215 -13.24 -5.01 -1.94
N ALA A 216 -14.49 -5.16 -2.38
CA ALA A 216 -14.83 -5.29 -3.78
C ALA A 216 -16.10 -4.49 -4.07
N PRO A 217 -15.98 -3.18 -4.37
CA PRO A 217 -17.16 -2.37 -4.65
C PRO A 217 -17.87 -2.89 -5.91
N PRO A 218 -19.18 -2.64 -6.04
CA PRO A 218 -19.91 -2.96 -7.25
C PRO A 218 -19.27 -2.34 -8.50
N LEU A 219 -19.37 -3.02 -9.64
CA LEU A 219 -18.81 -2.56 -10.92
C LEU A 219 -19.29 -1.14 -11.29
N ASN A 220 -20.55 -0.82 -10.98
CA ASN A 220 -21.15 0.49 -11.25
C ASN A 220 -20.93 1.52 -10.14
N ALA A 221 -20.22 1.19 -9.06
CA ALA A 221 -19.93 2.17 -8.02
C ALA A 221 -19.05 3.29 -8.59
N PRO A 222 -19.20 4.55 -8.13
CA PRO A 222 -18.35 5.64 -8.57
C PRO A 222 -16.88 5.42 -8.19
N LEU A 223 -16.00 6.26 -8.72
CA LEU A 223 -14.61 6.28 -8.30
C LEU A 223 -14.51 6.54 -6.79
N GLY A 224 -13.62 5.80 -6.12
CA GLY A 224 -13.53 5.77 -4.66
C GLY A 224 -14.50 4.78 -4.02
N GLY A 225 -15.13 3.90 -4.80
CA GLY A 225 -15.97 2.83 -4.29
C GLY A 225 -15.22 1.92 -3.31
N HIS A 226 -13.93 1.62 -3.56
CA HIS A 226 -13.15 0.82 -2.61
C HIS A 226 -12.98 1.57 -1.27
N VAL A 227 -12.75 2.89 -1.28
CA VAL A 227 -12.70 3.73 -0.06
C VAL A 227 -14.01 3.62 0.71
N GLN A 228 -15.14 3.66 0.01
CA GLN A 228 -16.47 3.57 0.63
C GLN A 228 -16.69 2.22 1.32
N GLU A 229 -16.29 1.10 0.70
CA GLU A 229 -16.36 -0.21 1.34
C GLU A 229 -15.50 -0.27 2.61
N ILE A 230 -14.26 0.25 2.57
CA ILE A 230 -13.41 0.32 3.77
C ILE A 230 -14.09 1.16 4.86
N ARG A 231 -14.66 2.32 4.51
CA ARG A 231 -15.36 3.21 5.46
C ARG A 231 -16.59 2.56 6.10
N LYS A 232 -17.31 1.67 5.41
CA LYS A 232 -18.41 0.90 6.03
C LYS A 232 -17.89 0.03 7.18
N ILE A 233 -16.74 -0.61 7.01
CA ILE A 233 -16.09 -1.43 8.04
C ILE A 233 -15.66 -0.55 9.22
N GLU A 234 -14.99 0.56 8.96
CA GLU A 234 -14.58 1.53 9.99
C GLU A 234 -15.77 2.02 10.82
N GLN A 235 -16.88 2.36 10.15
CA GLN A 235 -18.09 2.82 10.81
C GLN A 235 -18.75 1.74 11.67
N HIS A 236 -18.75 0.48 11.23
CA HIS A 236 -19.19 -0.65 12.06
C HIS A 236 -18.34 -0.74 13.32
N SER A 237 -17.02 -0.69 13.18
CA SER A 237 -16.11 -0.81 14.31
C SER A 237 -16.21 0.34 15.29
N ILE A 238 -16.34 1.57 14.81
CA ILE A 238 -16.56 2.74 15.66
C ILE A 238 -17.87 2.59 16.45
N LYS A 239 -18.98 2.20 15.78
CA LYS A 239 -20.28 2.00 16.44
C LYS A 239 -20.21 0.91 17.51
N LEU A 240 -19.58 -0.23 17.20
CA LEU A 240 -19.43 -1.32 18.15
C LEU A 240 -18.57 -0.88 19.34
N SER A 241 -17.40 -0.30 19.08
CA SER A 241 -16.48 0.20 20.12
C SER A 241 -17.15 1.20 21.06
N GLN A 242 -17.98 2.10 20.52
CA GLN A 242 -18.76 3.05 21.31
C GLN A 242 -19.82 2.36 22.18
N ALA A 243 -20.47 1.32 21.67
CA ALA A 243 -21.48 0.57 22.41
C ALA A 243 -20.88 -0.28 23.54
N VAL A 244 -19.73 -0.91 23.30
CA VAL A 244 -19.07 -1.79 24.30
C VAL A 244 -18.13 -1.03 25.24
N GLY A 245 -17.72 0.19 24.88
CA GLY A 245 -16.80 1.00 25.68
C GLY A 245 -15.34 0.52 25.66
N THR A 246 -15.00 -0.36 24.72
CA THR A 246 -13.67 -0.94 24.51
C THR A 246 -13.29 -0.84 23.03
N ARG A 247 -11.99 -0.83 22.75
CA ARG A 247 -11.44 -0.83 21.40
C ARG A 247 -10.25 -1.78 21.36
N THR A 248 -10.19 -2.65 20.36
CA THR A 248 -9.01 -3.48 20.08
C THR A 248 -7.91 -2.68 19.37
N ILE A 249 -6.68 -3.21 19.43
CA ILE A 249 -5.52 -2.66 18.74
C ILE A 249 -5.23 -3.56 17.54
N SER A 250 -4.98 -2.98 16.37
CA SER A 250 -4.66 -3.67 15.11
C SER A 250 -5.76 -4.52 14.50
N GLU A 251 -6.97 -4.44 15.04
CA GLU A 251 -8.16 -5.12 14.54
C GLU A 251 -9.32 -4.12 14.42
N LEU A 252 -10.24 -4.40 13.50
CA LEU A 252 -11.54 -3.77 13.43
C LEU A 252 -12.58 -4.75 13.98
N ASP A 253 -13.14 -4.42 15.14
CA ASP A 253 -14.23 -5.20 15.72
C ASP A 253 -15.51 -4.93 14.93
N VAL A 254 -16.18 -5.95 14.44
CA VAL A 254 -17.45 -5.81 13.70
C VAL A 254 -18.43 -6.88 14.14
N THR A 255 -19.69 -6.73 13.78
CA THR A 255 -20.72 -7.74 14.03
C THR A 255 -21.12 -8.38 12.70
N ASP A 256 -21.04 -9.70 12.60
CA ASP A 256 -21.45 -10.44 11.40
C ASP A 256 -22.98 -10.55 11.26
N ASN A 257 -23.44 -11.26 10.22
CA ASN A 257 -24.87 -11.45 9.96
C ASN A 257 -25.64 -12.17 11.07
N GLU A 258 -24.96 -12.92 11.92
CA GLU A 258 -25.57 -13.68 13.03
C GLU A 258 -25.59 -12.87 14.33
N GLY A 259 -24.97 -11.69 14.35
CA GLY A 259 -24.84 -10.88 15.56
C GLY A 259 -23.56 -11.17 16.36
N GLU A 260 -22.66 -12.02 15.84
CA GLU A 260 -21.44 -12.40 16.54
C GLU A 260 -20.31 -11.41 16.25
N ILE A 261 -19.49 -11.14 17.28
CA ILE A 261 -18.34 -10.24 17.14
C ILE A 261 -17.23 -10.94 16.34
N GLN A 262 -16.78 -10.27 15.29
CA GLN A 262 -15.68 -10.68 14.43
C GLN A 262 -14.54 -9.66 14.48
N PHE A 263 -13.32 -10.13 14.23
CA PHE A 263 -12.11 -9.32 14.26
C PHE A 263 -11.47 -9.29 12.87
N LEU A 264 -11.45 -8.11 12.25
CA LEU A 264 -10.81 -7.90 10.95
C LEU A 264 -9.40 -7.34 11.17
N ARG A 265 -8.40 -8.21 11.11
CA ARG A 265 -6.98 -7.83 11.19
C ARG A 265 -6.54 -7.17 9.90
N ARG A 266 -5.97 -5.97 9.98
CA ARG A 266 -5.53 -5.24 8.79
C ARG A 266 -4.23 -5.82 8.23
N SER A 267 -4.12 -5.89 6.90
CA SER A 267 -2.97 -6.49 6.24
C SER A 267 -1.76 -5.58 6.07
N LEU A 268 -1.89 -4.26 6.28
CA LEU A 268 -0.81 -3.30 6.04
C LEU A 268 0.47 -3.72 6.79
N LEU A 269 1.55 -3.93 6.04
CA LEU A 269 2.88 -4.22 6.57
C LEU A 269 3.73 -2.96 6.62
N SER A 270 4.28 -2.65 7.78
CA SER A 270 5.28 -1.60 7.97
C SER A 270 6.42 -2.10 8.87
N GLY A 271 7.43 -1.27 9.11
CA GLY A 271 8.57 -1.61 9.96
C GLY A 271 9.78 -2.19 9.20
N ALA A 272 10.84 -2.50 9.94
CA ALA A 272 12.15 -2.88 9.39
C ALA A 272 12.33 -4.40 9.23
N ASN A 273 11.38 -5.19 9.72
CA ASN A 273 11.47 -6.66 9.77
C ASN A 273 10.45 -7.38 8.87
N LYS A 274 9.95 -6.68 7.83
CA LYS A 274 9.11 -7.25 6.76
C LYS A 274 9.76 -8.53 6.19
N PHE A 275 8.99 -9.61 6.07
CA PHE A 275 9.41 -10.90 5.48
C PHE A 275 10.58 -11.64 6.15
N LYS A 276 11.00 -11.27 7.36
CA LYS A 276 12.09 -11.96 8.09
C LYS A 276 11.62 -13.15 8.96
N GLY A 277 10.32 -13.42 9.02
CA GLY A 277 9.73 -14.46 9.88
C GLY A 277 9.76 -14.14 11.38
N THR A 278 10.27 -12.98 11.75
CA THR A 278 10.48 -12.54 13.14
C THR A 278 9.18 -12.08 13.82
N PHE A 279 8.28 -11.47 13.07
CA PHE A 279 6.98 -11.01 13.53
C PHE A 279 5.86 -11.67 12.74
N ASP A 280 4.70 -11.82 13.38
CA ASP A 280 3.52 -12.35 12.74
C ASP A 280 3.03 -11.39 11.64
N GLN A 281 2.95 -11.88 10.40
CA GLN A 281 2.57 -11.07 9.25
C GLN A 281 1.11 -11.33 8.90
N VAL A 282 0.32 -10.26 8.83
CA VAL A 282 -1.07 -10.39 8.39
C VAL A 282 -1.14 -10.51 6.88
N ALA A 283 -0.40 -9.69 6.10
CA ALA A 283 -0.40 -9.80 4.65
C ALA A 283 -0.08 -11.23 4.15
N PRO A 284 -0.74 -11.73 3.10
CA PRO A 284 -0.50 -13.08 2.60
C PRO A 284 0.93 -13.25 2.09
N ILE A 285 1.77 -14.01 2.80
CA ILE A 285 3.15 -14.33 2.40
C ILE A 285 3.19 -14.96 1.00
N ALA A 286 2.14 -15.70 0.64
CA ALA A 286 1.99 -16.30 -0.68
C ALA A 286 2.04 -15.29 -1.84
N PHE A 287 1.68 -14.02 -1.62
CA PHE A 287 1.82 -12.97 -2.65
C PHE A 287 3.27 -12.62 -2.91
N PHE A 288 4.13 -12.66 -1.89
CA PHE A 288 5.56 -12.44 -2.06
C PHE A 288 6.22 -13.62 -2.81
N GLU A 289 5.81 -14.85 -2.51
CA GLU A 289 6.26 -16.03 -3.26
C GLU A 289 5.77 -16.02 -4.71
N GLU A 290 4.53 -15.59 -4.94
CA GLU A 290 3.98 -15.41 -6.28
C GLU A 290 4.72 -14.31 -7.06
N PHE A 291 5.12 -13.22 -6.40
CA PHE A 291 6.00 -12.21 -7.00
C PHE A 291 7.31 -12.81 -7.47
N LYS A 292 8.04 -13.54 -6.60
CA LYS A 292 9.28 -14.22 -6.98
C LYS A 292 9.06 -15.14 -8.18
N ARG A 293 7.98 -15.94 -8.15
CA ARG A 293 7.63 -16.89 -9.22
C ARG A 293 7.33 -16.19 -10.54
N LYS A 294 6.42 -15.21 -10.57
CA LYS A 294 6.06 -14.49 -11.81
C LYS A 294 7.24 -13.70 -12.37
N LEU A 295 8.06 -13.10 -11.50
CA LEU A 295 9.26 -12.36 -11.90
C LEU A 295 10.24 -13.24 -12.70
N THR A 296 10.31 -14.55 -12.44
CA THR A 296 11.17 -15.46 -13.22
C THR A 296 10.85 -15.50 -14.72
N LYS A 297 9.61 -15.17 -15.11
CA LYS A 297 9.14 -15.17 -16.50
C LYS A 297 9.24 -13.79 -17.18
N ILE A 298 9.52 -12.76 -16.39
CA ILE A 298 9.63 -11.38 -16.86
C ILE A 298 11.04 -11.14 -17.38
N THR A 299 11.13 -10.55 -18.58
CA THR A 299 12.37 -10.18 -19.27
C THR A 299 12.54 -8.65 -19.31
N GLU A 300 11.47 -7.90 -19.08
CA GLU A 300 11.51 -6.44 -19.02
C GLU A 300 10.64 -5.98 -17.85
N LEU A 301 11.24 -5.28 -16.90
CA LEU A 301 10.54 -4.77 -15.72
C LEU A 301 10.61 -3.24 -15.70
N ASP A 302 9.45 -2.61 -15.63
CA ASP A 302 9.33 -1.17 -15.43
C ASP A 302 9.06 -0.89 -13.96
N VAL A 303 10.04 -0.30 -13.27
CA VAL A 303 9.92 0.12 -11.87
C VAL A 303 9.51 1.59 -11.82
N ILE A 304 8.35 1.88 -11.27
CA ILE A 304 7.75 3.23 -11.26
C ILE A 304 7.63 3.73 -9.82
N GLY A 305 8.35 4.81 -9.51
CA GLY A 305 8.22 5.50 -8.23
C GLY A 305 8.67 4.70 -7.00
N TYR A 306 9.54 3.71 -7.17
CA TYR A 306 10.12 2.96 -6.06
C TYR A 306 11.48 3.54 -5.64
N GLY A 307 11.61 3.86 -4.36
CA GLY A 307 12.83 4.44 -3.77
C GLY A 307 13.95 3.44 -3.48
N PHE A 308 13.72 2.13 -3.63
CA PHE A 308 14.71 1.07 -3.31
C PHE A 308 15.07 0.98 -1.81
N GLY A 309 14.14 1.34 -0.93
CA GLY A 309 14.32 1.26 0.53
C GLY A 309 14.01 -0.11 1.15
N ASP A 310 13.37 -1.02 0.43
CA ASP A 310 12.97 -2.32 0.95
C ASP A 310 13.99 -3.41 0.56
N ASN A 311 14.86 -3.79 1.50
CA ASN A 311 15.94 -4.75 1.26
C ASN A 311 15.44 -6.10 0.72
N HIS A 312 14.35 -6.65 1.26
CA HIS A 312 13.80 -7.94 0.80
C HIS A 312 13.30 -7.90 -0.66
N VAL A 313 12.83 -6.74 -1.13
CA VAL A 313 12.49 -6.55 -2.54
C VAL A 313 13.75 -6.42 -3.38
N ASN A 314 14.70 -5.62 -2.91
CA ASN A 314 15.97 -5.37 -3.60
C ASN A 314 16.73 -6.69 -3.83
N GLU A 315 16.80 -7.58 -2.84
CA GLU A 315 17.42 -8.91 -2.96
C GLU A 315 16.80 -9.76 -4.09
N VAL A 316 15.47 -9.67 -4.27
CA VAL A 316 14.76 -10.36 -5.35
C VAL A 316 15.08 -9.73 -6.71
N LEU A 317 15.09 -8.39 -6.79
CA LEU A 317 15.42 -7.66 -8.02
C LEU A 317 16.89 -7.90 -8.44
N GLU A 318 17.82 -7.88 -7.49
CA GLU A 318 19.24 -8.19 -7.68
C GLU A 318 19.43 -9.61 -8.24
N SER A 319 18.71 -10.58 -7.67
CA SER A 319 18.77 -11.97 -8.14
C SER A 319 18.17 -12.13 -9.54
N TRP A 320 17.13 -11.36 -9.86
CA TRP A 320 16.48 -11.40 -11.17
C TRP A 320 17.33 -10.75 -12.27
N ILE A 321 17.88 -9.55 -12.05
CA ILE A 321 18.63 -8.80 -13.07
C ILE A 321 19.97 -9.46 -13.46
N LYS A 322 20.48 -10.36 -12.61
CA LYS A 322 21.67 -11.20 -12.92
C LYS A 322 21.42 -12.17 -14.07
N LYS A 323 20.16 -12.51 -14.37
CA LYS A 323 19.82 -13.42 -15.48
C LYS A 323 20.17 -12.79 -16.83
N GLU A 324 20.38 -13.64 -17.83
CA GLU A 324 20.52 -13.17 -19.21
C GLU A 324 19.18 -12.65 -19.75
N ASN A 325 19.23 -11.70 -20.67
CA ASN A 325 18.05 -11.13 -21.36
C ASN A 325 17.00 -10.48 -20.45
N THR A 326 17.43 -9.90 -19.33
CA THR A 326 16.59 -9.06 -18.46
C THR A 326 16.95 -7.58 -18.59
N ASN A 327 15.97 -6.71 -18.73
CA ASN A 327 16.14 -5.25 -18.75
C ASN A 327 15.26 -4.58 -17.69
N LEU A 328 15.80 -3.56 -17.04
CA LEU A 328 15.12 -2.82 -15.98
C LEU A 328 15.04 -1.34 -16.33
N ASN A 329 13.82 -0.83 -16.47
CA ASN A 329 13.58 0.59 -16.67
C ASN A 329 13.10 1.20 -15.35
N ILE A 330 13.74 2.28 -14.90
CA ILE A 330 13.41 2.99 -13.67
C ILE A 330 12.77 4.32 -14.04
N TYR A 331 11.49 4.46 -13.73
CA TYR A 331 10.69 5.65 -13.92
C TYR A 331 10.58 6.42 -12.61
N ASP A 332 11.32 7.52 -12.53
CA ASP A 332 11.35 8.40 -11.36
C ASP A 332 11.63 9.85 -11.82
N PRO A 333 10.70 10.80 -11.58
CA PRO A 333 10.85 12.18 -12.02
C PRO A 333 12.13 12.89 -11.55
N ARG A 334 12.72 12.46 -10.43
CA ARG A 334 13.84 13.18 -9.77
C ARG A 334 15.11 12.33 -9.63
N ARG A 335 15.13 11.10 -10.15
CA ARG A 335 16.31 10.23 -10.02
C ARG A 335 17.39 10.56 -11.05
N GLU A 336 18.61 10.77 -10.57
CA GLU A 336 19.79 11.06 -11.40
C GLU A 336 20.74 9.87 -11.49
N THR A 337 20.78 9.01 -10.47
CA THR A 337 21.74 7.91 -10.34
C THR A 337 21.04 6.56 -10.18
N LEU A 338 21.74 5.49 -10.58
CA LEU A 338 21.24 4.13 -10.38
C LEU A 338 21.18 3.80 -8.87
N PRO A 339 20.20 2.98 -8.43
CA PRO A 339 20.19 2.42 -7.08
C PRO A 339 21.52 1.73 -6.77
N GLU A 340 22.13 2.05 -5.63
CA GLU A 340 23.42 1.48 -5.23
C GLU A 340 23.43 -0.05 -5.27
N CYS A 341 22.35 -0.66 -4.78
CA CYS A 341 22.15 -2.12 -4.76
C CYS A 341 22.13 -2.79 -6.15
N LEU A 342 21.94 -2.03 -7.24
CA LEU A 342 21.83 -2.56 -8.61
C LEU A 342 22.92 -2.04 -9.55
N THR A 343 23.89 -1.28 -9.04
CA THR A 343 24.97 -0.67 -9.86
C THR A 343 25.79 -1.69 -10.65
N PHE A 344 25.88 -2.95 -10.19
CA PHE A 344 26.62 -4.02 -10.87
C PHE A 344 26.01 -4.44 -12.22
N ALA A 345 24.76 -4.06 -12.51
CA ALA A 345 24.04 -4.40 -13.74
C ALA A 345 23.65 -3.15 -14.55
N ALA A 346 24.46 -2.09 -14.47
CA ALA A 346 24.19 -0.79 -15.08
C ALA A 346 23.87 -0.86 -16.58
N GLU A 347 24.49 -1.79 -17.31
CA GLU A 347 24.28 -2.01 -18.74
C GLU A 347 22.88 -2.53 -19.11
N LYS A 348 22.17 -3.11 -18.14
CA LYS A 348 20.79 -3.62 -18.30
C LYS A 348 19.73 -2.63 -17.80
N MET A 349 20.16 -1.44 -17.38
CA MET A 349 19.32 -0.50 -16.66
C MET A 349 19.20 0.83 -17.40
N LYS A 350 18.02 1.44 -17.31
CA LYS A 350 17.77 2.78 -17.82
C LYS A 350 16.98 3.61 -16.81
N ILE A 351 17.40 4.85 -16.58
CA ILE A 351 16.63 5.84 -15.82
C ILE A 351 15.82 6.69 -16.79
N ILE A 352 14.56 6.94 -16.45
CA ILE A 352 13.59 7.70 -17.24
C ILE A 352 12.88 8.68 -16.30
N ASN A 353 12.99 9.97 -16.58
CA ASN A 353 12.63 11.03 -15.63
C ASN A 353 11.17 11.49 -15.75
N PHE A 354 10.22 10.59 -15.55
CA PHE A 354 8.81 10.92 -15.33
C PHE A 354 8.09 9.86 -14.49
N GLY A 355 6.91 10.22 -13.97
CA GLY A 355 6.09 9.37 -13.11
C GLY A 355 5.11 8.47 -13.88
N LEU A 356 4.12 7.94 -13.17
CA LEU A 356 3.11 7.03 -13.73
C LEU A 356 2.31 7.67 -14.88
N THR A 357 2.04 8.98 -14.79
CA THR A 357 1.39 9.75 -15.86
C THR A 357 2.19 9.69 -17.14
N GLY A 358 3.47 10.06 -17.06
CA GLY A 358 4.36 10.03 -18.23
C GLY A 358 4.50 8.62 -18.79
N TYR A 359 4.51 7.60 -17.91
CA TYR A 359 4.57 6.20 -18.31
C TYR A 359 3.38 5.79 -19.18
N PHE A 360 2.15 6.01 -18.73
CA PHE A 360 0.99 5.63 -19.52
C PHE A 360 0.85 6.44 -20.81
N ARG A 361 1.24 7.71 -20.82
CA ARG A 361 1.25 8.54 -22.03
C ARG A 361 2.10 8.00 -23.16
N GLN A 362 3.14 7.22 -22.88
CA GLN A 362 3.94 6.57 -23.93
C GLN A 362 3.13 5.57 -24.78
N PHE A 363 1.97 5.17 -24.29
CA PHE A 363 1.07 4.22 -24.94
C PHE A 363 -0.18 4.90 -25.52
N GLU A 364 -0.31 6.22 -25.39
CA GLU A 364 -1.39 6.98 -26.00
C GLU A 364 -1.05 7.30 -27.48
N HIS A 365 -2.09 7.31 -28.33
CA HIS A 365 -1.95 7.51 -29.78
C HIS A 365 -2.16 8.96 -30.22
N SER A 366 -2.50 9.85 -29.30
CA SER A 366 -2.80 11.26 -29.58
C SER A 366 -1.74 12.18 -29.00
N GLU A 367 -1.39 13.23 -29.76
CA GLU A 367 -0.60 14.33 -29.21
C GLU A 367 -1.36 15.05 -28.09
N GLU A 368 -0.61 15.52 -27.10
CA GLU A 368 -1.17 16.21 -25.94
C GLU A 368 -1.75 17.57 -26.36
N ASP A 369 -3.05 17.77 -26.15
CA ASP A 369 -3.66 19.07 -26.42
C ASP A 369 -3.28 20.12 -25.36
N GLN A 370 -3.43 21.40 -25.71
CA GLN A 370 -3.09 22.52 -24.82
C GLN A 370 -3.89 22.50 -23.52
N LEU A 371 -5.13 21.99 -23.55
CA LEU A 371 -5.98 21.89 -22.36
C LEU A 371 -5.43 20.85 -21.37
N THR A 372 -4.92 19.74 -21.87
CA THR A 372 -4.29 18.68 -21.07
C THR A 372 -3.00 19.19 -20.44
N GLN A 373 -2.18 19.94 -21.19
CA GLN A 373 -0.98 20.59 -20.64
C GLN A 373 -1.31 21.55 -19.49
N LEU A 374 -2.25 22.47 -19.70
CA LEU A 374 -2.69 23.41 -18.66
C LEU A 374 -3.26 22.68 -17.43
N ARG A 375 -4.02 21.60 -17.64
CA ARG A 375 -4.52 20.76 -16.54
C ARG A 375 -3.38 20.14 -15.74
N ASN A 376 -2.33 19.66 -16.40
CA ASN A 376 -1.17 19.08 -15.72
C ASN A 376 -0.38 20.09 -14.90
N GLU A 377 -0.19 21.31 -15.41
CA GLU A 377 0.45 22.39 -14.67
C GLU A 377 -0.35 22.75 -13.41
N ALA A 378 -1.69 22.78 -13.51
CA ALA A 378 -2.57 22.93 -12.37
C ALA A 378 -2.39 21.79 -11.35
N PHE A 379 -2.32 20.53 -11.80
CA PHE A 379 -2.08 19.40 -10.91
C PHE A 379 -0.73 19.45 -10.20
N ILE A 380 0.34 19.84 -10.91
CA ILE A 380 1.68 20.02 -10.32
C ILE A 380 1.60 21.06 -9.20
N THR A 381 0.91 22.18 -9.44
CA THR A 381 0.71 23.23 -8.44
C THR A 381 -0.03 22.70 -7.21
N VAL A 382 -1.19 22.06 -7.40
CA VAL A 382 -1.97 21.46 -6.30
C VAL A 382 -1.14 20.43 -5.53
N ARG A 383 -0.34 19.63 -6.24
CA ARG A 383 0.49 18.60 -5.61
C ARG A 383 1.63 19.19 -4.79
N GLU A 384 2.28 20.25 -5.27
CA GLU A 384 3.33 20.94 -4.51
C GLU A 384 2.75 21.66 -3.29
N ASP A 385 1.54 22.19 -3.36
CA ASP A 385 0.86 22.75 -2.18
C ASP A 385 0.52 21.67 -1.15
N LEU A 386 0.02 20.52 -1.57
CA LEU A 386 -0.17 19.35 -0.69
C LEU A 386 1.16 18.91 -0.06
N ARG A 387 2.23 18.84 -0.85
CA ARG A 387 3.58 18.49 -0.36
C ARG A 387 4.06 19.49 0.69
N LYS A 388 3.99 20.79 0.42
CA LYS A 388 4.39 21.85 1.36
C LYS A 388 3.58 21.79 2.65
N LYS A 389 2.26 21.58 2.56
CA LYS A 389 1.38 21.44 3.72
C LYS A 389 1.76 20.22 4.58
N ARG A 390 2.03 19.07 3.96
CA ARG A 390 2.43 17.84 4.67
C ARG A 390 3.81 17.98 5.30
N LEU A 391 4.81 18.46 4.55
CA LEU A 391 6.16 18.68 5.07
C LEU A 391 6.19 19.75 6.17
N GLY A 392 5.44 20.84 6.01
CA GLY A 392 5.32 21.92 6.99
C GLY A 392 4.41 21.62 8.17
N SER A 393 3.82 20.42 8.25
CA SER A 393 3.00 20.03 9.40
C SER A 393 3.83 19.77 10.67
N TRP A 394 5.14 19.53 10.51
CA TRP A 394 6.07 19.29 11.61
C TRP A 394 7.50 19.77 11.28
N PRO A 395 8.22 20.44 12.21
CA PRO A 395 7.73 20.88 13.52
C PRO A 395 6.60 21.92 13.37
N PRO A 396 5.60 21.93 14.27
CA PRO A 396 4.53 22.92 14.19
C PRO A 396 5.13 24.33 14.30
N ALA A 397 4.70 25.22 13.41
CA ALA A 397 5.13 26.61 13.35
C ALA A 397 4.85 27.39 14.65
#